data_AF-A0A3B0ZJN7-F1
#
_entry.id   AF-A0A3B0ZJN7-F1
#
_cell.length_a   1.000
_cell.length_b   1.000
_cell.length_c   1.000
_cell.angle_alpha   90.00
_cell.angle_beta   90.00
_cell.angle_gamma   90.00
#
_symmetry.space_group_name_H-M   'P 1'
#
loop_
_entity.id
_entity.type
_entity.pdbx_description
1 polymer ?
#
loop_
_entity_poly.entity_id
_entity_poly.type
_entity_poly.pdbx_seq_one_letter_code
_entity_poly.pdbx_strand_id
1 'polypeptide(L)'
;MINIFGCSSNSIEDIKILGTNEFSKEAWNSASQEERGKMVFSLLKSHDVKKMKVEEIKSLLGESTAYYEYDEFPAYLIGSKSIKSDYGNGYLLAFPFDRKTGLIRKYIIIPKPKSI
;
A
#
# COMPACT_ATOMS: atom_id res chain seq x y z
N MET A 1 6.88 -1.12 36.58
CA MET A 1 7.55 -1.07 35.26
C MET A 1 6.46 -1.32 34.22
N ILE A 2 5.92 -0.27 33.62
CA ILE A 2 4.80 -0.39 32.68
C ILE A 2 5.42 -0.71 31.31
N ASN A 3 5.31 -1.98 30.89
CA ASN A 3 5.64 -2.39 29.53
C ASN A 3 4.56 -1.85 28.59
N ILE A 4 4.86 -0.75 27.92
CA ILE A 4 4.05 -0.23 26.83
C ILE A 4 4.36 -1.09 25.60
N PHE A 5 3.63 -2.18 25.43
CA PHE A 5 3.56 -2.86 24.12
C PHE A 5 2.75 -1.96 23.18
N GLY A 6 3.42 -0.93 22.65
CA GLY A 6 2.92 -0.12 21.54
C GLY A 6 2.99 -0.92 20.24
N CYS A 7 2.25 -2.03 20.15
CA CYS A 7 1.98 -2.70 18.88
C CYS A 7 1.00 -1.82 18.08
N SER A 8 1.50 -0.79 17.41
CA SER A 8 0.75 -0.13 16.34
C SER A 8 0.78 -1.01 15.08
N SER A 9 0.20 -2.21 15.18
CA SER A 9 -0.14 -2.97 13.99
C SER A 9 -1.14 -2.13 13.20
N ASN A 10 -0.77 -1.70 12.00
CA ASN A 10 -1.69 -1.02 11.10
C ASN A 10 -2.90 -1.93 10.89
N SER A 11 -4.07 -1.53 11.38
CA SER A 11 -5.31 -2.24 11.13
C SER A 11 -5.72 -1.93 9.70
N ILE A 12 -6.09 -2.96 8.94
CA ILE A 12 -6.60 -2.76 7.58
C ILE A 12 -7.86 -1.86 7.58
N GLU A 13 -8.57 -1.82 8.70
CA GLU A 13 -9.72 -0.96 8.97
C GLU A 13 -9.39 0.54 8.87
N ASP A 14 -8.18 0.96 9.27
CA ASP A 14 -7.74 2.36 9.16
C ASP A 14 -7.66 2.81 7.70
N ILE A 15 -7.56 1.86 6.76
CA ILE A 15 -7.42 2.10 5.32
C ILE A 15 -8.78 2.38 4.67
N LYS A 16 -9.89 1.98 5.30
CA LYS A 16 -11.25 2.22 4.77
C LYS A 16 -11.54 3.68 4.49
N ILE A 17 -10.86 4.60 5.20
CA ILE A 17 -10.98 6.04 4.98
C ILE A 17 -10.56 6.47 3.56
N LEU A 18 -9.65 5.72 2.92
CA LEU A 18 -9.25 5.99 1.54
C LEU A 18 -10.35 5.58 0.55
N GLY A 19 -11.24 4.69 0.95
CA GLY A 19 -12.36 4.16 0.17
C GLY A 19 -12.50 2.65 0.31
N THR A 20 -13.60 2.13 -0.23
CA THR A 20 -13.94 0.71 -0.22
C THR A 20 -14.37 0.22 -1.60
N ASN A 21 -13.88 0.86 -2.66
CA ASN A 21 -14.20 0.45 -4.03
C ASN A 21 -13.62 -0.94 -4.27
N GLU A 22 -14.32 -1.76 -5.06
CA GLU A 22 -13.84 -3.09 -5.43
C GLU A 22 -12.51 -2.99 -6.18
N PHE A 23 -11.61 -3.91 -5.87
CA PHE A 23 -10.32 -4.00 -6.54
C PHE A 23 -10.42 -4.97 -7.73
N SER A 24 -9.95 -4.53 -8.89
CA SER A 24 -9.54 -5.41 -9.99
C SER A 24 -8.25 -4.91 -10.62
N LYS A 25 -7.51 -5.81 -11.26
CA LYS A 25 -6.27 -5.47 -11.98
C LYS A 25 -6.54 -4.45 -13.08
N GLU A 26 -7.62 -4.63 -13.82
CA GLU A 26 -8.02 -3.73 -14.91
C GLU A 26 -8.34 -2.34 -14.39
N ALA A 27 -9.16 -2.25 -13.33
CA ALA A 27 -9.54 -0.99 -12.72
C ALA A 27 -8.32 -0.26 -12.13
N TRP A 28 -7.42 -0.99 -11.45
CA TRP A 28 -6.19 -0.44 -10.91
C TRP A 28 -5.27 0.18 -11.98
N ASN A 29 -5.10 -0.54 -13.09
CA ASN A 29 -4.20 -0.11 -14.15
C ASN A 29 -4.71 1.15 -14.88
N SER A 30 -6.02 1.27 -15.09
CA SER A 30 -6.63 2.47 -15.68
C SER A 30 -6.86 3.61 -14.69
N ALA A 31 -6.80 3.33 -13.39
CA ALA A 31 -7.13 4.30 -12.35
C ALA A 31 -6.09 5.41 -12.20
N SER A 32 -6.60 6.60 -11.91
CA SER A 32 -5.82 7.69 -11.34
C SER A 32 -5.30 7.33 -9.94
N GLN A 33 -4.35 8.13 -9.45
CA GLN A 33 -3.83 8.02 -8.08
C GLN A 33 -4.95 7.97 -7.02
N GLU A 34 -5.95 8.84 -7.15
CA GLU A 34 -7.04 8.96 -6.18
C GLU A 34 -7.94 7.72 -6.20
N GLU A 35 -8.25 7.21 -7.40
CA GLU A 35 -9.04 6.00 -7.57
C GLU A 35 -8.31 4.75 -7.05
N ARG A 36 -6.98 4.65 -7.27
CA ARG A 36 -6.16 3.59 -6.66
C ARG A 36 -6.27 3.61 -5.14
N GLY A 37 -6.25 4.80 -4.53
CA GLY A 37 -6.47 4.97 -3.09
C GLY A 37 -7.76 4.33 -2.60
N LYS A 38 -8.86 4.50 -3.35
CA LYS A 38 -10.18 3.96 -3.01
C LYS A 38 -10.27 2.44 -3.08
N MET A 39 -9.33 1.77 -3.76
CA MET A 39 -9.31 0.32 -3.93
C MET A 39 -8.38 -0.40 -2.93
N VAL A 40 -7.50 0.31 -2.22
CA VAL A 40 -6.45 -0.32 -1.40
C VAL A 40 -7.02 -1.17 -0.27
N PHE A 41 -8.11 -0.73 0.35
CA PHE A 41 -8.79 -1.54 1.37
C PHE A 41 -9.23 -2.90 0.81
N SER A 42 -9.91 -2.90 -0.34
CA SER A 42 -10.40 -4.12 -0.99
C SER A 42 -9.25 -5.01 -1.50
N LEU A 43 -8.19 -4.42 -2.04
CA LEU A 43 -6.96 -5.11 -2.42
C LEU A 43 -6.35 -5.89 -1.24
N LEU A 44 -6.08 -5.19 -0.14
CA LEU A 44 -5.44 -5.78 1.03
C LEU A 44 -6.36 -6.75 1.80
N LYS A 45 -7.67 -6.63 1.63
CA LYS A 45 -8.66 -7.53 2.23
C LYS A 45 -8.79 -8.84 1.43
N SER A 46 -8.70 -8.74 0.10
CA SER A 46 -8.84 -9.89 -0.81
C SER A 46 -7.52 -10.64 -1.04
N HIS A 47 -6.38 -9.99 -0.86
CA HIS A 47 -5.05 -10.58 -1.09
C HIS A 47 -4.21 -10.54 0.20
N ASP A 48 -3.79 -11.71 0.68
CA ASP A 48 -2.80 -11.81 1.75
C ASP A 48 -1.40 -11.53 1.18
N VAL A 49 -1.09 -10.24 1.02
CA VAL A 49 0.13 -9.79 0.34
C VAL A 49 1.40 -10.35 0.96
N LYS A 50 1.41 -10.68 2.26
CA LYS A 50 2.59 -11.27 2.94
C LYS A 50 2.93 -12.69 2.48
N LYS A 51 1.98 -13.37 1.83
CA LYS A 51 2.18 -14.69 1.21
C LYS A 51 2.54 -14.60 -0.27
N MET A 52 2.54 -13.40 -0.84
CA MET A 52 2.86 -13.17 -2.24
C MET A 52 4.34 -12.88 -2.42
N LYS A 53 4.86 -13.25 -3.60
CA LYS A 53 6.16 -12.79 -4.09
C LYS A 53 6.05 -11.43 -4.76
N VAL A 54 7.18 -10.74 -4.86
CA VAL A 54 7.28 -9.42 -5.52
C VAL A 54 6.80 -9.46 -6.97
N GLU A 55 7.06 -10.54 -7.70
CA GLU A 55 6.62 -10.72 -9.09
C GLU A 55 5.09 -10.82 -9.20
N GLU A 56 4.43 -11.43 -8.20
CA GLU A 56 2.97 -11.51 -8.14
C GLU A 56 2.37 -10.12 -7.87
N ILE A 57 2.99 -9.33 -6.98
CA ILE A 57 2.58 -7.93 -6.75
C ILE A 57 2.73 -7.08 -8.01
N LYS A 58 3.86 -7.20 -8.72
CA LYS A 58 4.09 -6.48 -9.98
C LYS A 58 3.13 -6.93 -11.08
N SER A 59 2.83 -8.23 -11.15
CA SER A 59 1.82 -8.75 -12.08
C SER A 59 0.41 -8.21 -11.75
N LEU A 60 0.10 -8.04 -10.46
CA LEU A 60 -1.20 -7.57 -10.01
C LEU A 60 -1.40 -6.06 -10.20
N LEU A 61 -0.39 -5.26 -9.89
CA LEU A 61 -0.49 -3.80 -9.76
C LEU A 61 0.26 -3.02 -10.85
N GLY A 62 1.00 -3.71 -11.71
CA GLY A 62 1.79 -3.12 -12.77
C GLY A 62 3.08 -2.46 -12.28
N GLU A 63 3.58 -1.52 -13.08
CA GLU A 63 4.80 -0.78 -12.79
C GLU A 63 4.62 0.19 -11.61
N SER A 64 5.69 0.36 -10.84
CA SER A 64 5.71 1.29 -9.72
C SER A 64 5.55 2.74 -10.19
N THR A 65 4.88 3.54 -9.37
CA THR A 65 4.68 4.98 -9.64
C THR A 65 5.40 5.86 -8.62
N ALA A 66 6.13 5.24 -7.70
CA ALA A 66 6.88 5.90 -6.65
C ALA A 66 8.15 5.08 -6.32
N TYR A 67 8.99 5.66 -5.47
CA TYR A 67 10.17 5.03 -4.90
C TYR A 67 10.00 4.83 -3.41
N TYR A 68 10.50 3.71 -2.85
CA TYR A 68 10.54 3.49 -1.41
C TYR A 68 11.82 2.73 -1.01
N GLU A 69 12.78 3.43 -0.42
CA GLU A 69 14.10 2.94 0.08
C GLU A 69 15.02 2.26 -0.95
N TYR A 70 14.49 1.42 -1.84
CA TYR A 70 15.20 0.72 -2.90
C TYR A 70 14.29 0.60 -4.12
N ASP A 71 14.85 0.77 -5.33
CA ASP A 71 14.09 0.77 -6.60
C ASP A 71 13.31 -0.51 -6.88
N GLU A 72 13.76 -1.63 -6.30
CA GLU A 72 13.13 -2.93 -6.47
C GLU A 72 11.82 -3.08 -5.69
N PHE A 73 11.62 -2.29 -4.63
CA PHE A 73 10.43 -2.38 -3.78
C PHE A 73 9.24 -1.75 -4.50
N PRO A 74 8.19 -2.52 -4.84
CA PRO A 74 7.04 -1.97 -5.52
C PRO A 74 6.40 -0.87 -4.67
N ALA A 75 6.24 0.31 -5.27
CA ALA A 75 5.71 1.46 -4.58
C ALA A 75 4.81 2.30 -5.47
N TYR A 76 3.71 2.79 -4.91
CA TYR A 76 2.65 3.46 -5.65
C TYR A 76 2.18 4.70 -4.90
N LEU A 77 2.06 5.82 -5.60
CA LEU A 77 1.30 6.95 -5.07
C LEU A 77 -0.19 6.62 -5.18
N ILE A 78 -0.94 6.87 -4.11
CA ILE A 78 -2.38 6.63 -4.00
C ILE A 78 -3.08 7.77 -3.25
N GLY A 79 -4.40 7.86 -3.40
CA GLY A 79 -5.26 8.78 -2.65
C GLY A 79 -5.08 10.25 -3.04
N SER A 80 -5.67 11.15 -2.23
CA SER A 80 -5.75 12.59 -2.53
C SER A 80 -4.37 13.24 -2.71
N LYS A 81 -4.19 13.98 -3.81
CA LYS A 81 -2.99 14.80 -4.06
C LYS A 81 -2.85 15.99 -3.10
N SER A 82 -3.87 16.32 -2.31
CA SER A 82 -3.76 17.36 -1.27
C SER A 82 -2.94 16.91 -0.06
N ILE A 83 -2.75 15.60 0.12
CA ILE A 83 -1.89 15.05 1.18
C ILE A 83 -0.44 15.21 0.76
N LYS A 84 0.40 15.74 1.65
CA LYS A 84 1.84 15.80 1.43
C LYS A 84 2.52 14.62 2.12
N SER A 85 3.35 13.90 1.39
CA SER A 85 4.26 12.89 1.91
C SER A 85 5.69 13.19 1.47
N ASP A 86 6.67 12.56 2.12
CA ASP A 86 8.08 12.63 1.73
C ASP A 86 8.35 12.03 0.34
N TYR A 87 7.35 11.34 -0.23
CA TYR A 87 7.41 10.64 -1.52
C TYR A 87 6.60 11.34 -2.62
N GLY A 88 6.07 12.54 -2.33
CA GLY A 88 5.25 13.33 -3.24
C GLY A 88 3.84 13.60 -2.71
N ASN A 89 3.01 14.16 -3.59
CA ASN A 89 1.62 14.49 -3.28
C ASN A 89 0.75 13.23 -3.31
N GLY A 90 0.21 12.82 -2.18
CA GLY A 90 -0.53 11.58 -1.98
C GLY A 90 -0.05 10.80 -0.77
N TYR A 91 -0.60 9.60 -0.63
CA TYR A 91 -0.03 8.56 0.22
C TYR A 91 0.87 7.67 -0.64
N LEU A 92 1.95 7.17 -0.05
CA LEU A 92 2.75 6.09 -0.60
C LEU A 92 2.20 4.76 -0.10
N LEU A 93 1.92 3.81 -1.00
CA LEU A 93 1.75 2.39 -0.70
C LEU A 93 2.97 1.62 -1.18
N ALA A 94 3.70 0.96 -0.27
CA ALA A 94 4.91 0.21 -0.59
C ALA A 94 4.85 -1.24 -0.12
N PHE A 95 5.53 -2.12 -0.84
CA PHE A 95 5.62 -3.56 -0.56
C PHE A 95 7.08 -4.05 -0.44
N PRO A 96 7.79 -3.74 0.66
CA PRO A 96 9.13 -4.27 0.88
C PRO A 96 9.11 -5.80 0.96
N PHE A 97 10.10 -6.44 0.31
CA PHE A 97 10.19 -7.89 0.24
C PHE A 97 11.54 -8.40 0.75
N ASP A 98 11.60 -9.69 1.08
CA ASP A 98 12.82 -10.38 1.43
C ASP A 98 13.59 -10.76 0.15
N ARG A 99 14.79 -10.20 -0.06
CA ARG A 99 15.60 -10.45 -1.26
C ARG A 99 16.00 -11.91 -1.47
N LYS A 100 16.05 -12.73 -0.42
CA LYS A 100 16.43 -14.14 -0.54
C LYS A 100 15.26 -15.00 -1.01
N THR A 101 14.04 -14.68 -0.58
CA THR A 101 12.84 -15.51 -0.87
C THR A 101 11.90 -14.89 -1.89
N GLY A 102 12.01 -13.59 -2.14
CA GLY A 102 11.09 -12.80 -2.95
C GLY A 102 9.78 -12.43 -2.25
N LEU A 103 9.55 -12.92 -1.02
CA LEU A 103 8.27 -12.75 -0.32
C LEU A 103 8.11 -11.35 0.27
N ILE A 104 6.92 -10.77 0.11
CA ILE A 104 6.57 -9.49 0.75
C ILE A 104 6.60 -9.66 2.28
N ARG A 105 7.30 -8.75 2.96
CA ARG A 105 7.38 -8.76 4.43
C ARG A 105 6.17 -8.09 5.06
N LYS A 106 5.73 -6.98 4.45
CA LYS A 106 4.62 -6.14 4.89
C LYS A 106 4.19 -5.20 3.77
N TYR A 107 3.00 -4.63 3.91
CA TYR A 107 2.66 -3.39 3.22
C TYR A 107 2.90 -2.19 4.15
N ILE A 108 3.18 -1.03 3.57
CA ILE A 108 3.39 0.23 4.29
C ILE A 108 2.55 1.30 3.61
N ILE A 109 1.89 2.16 4.41
CA ILE A 109 1.22 3.37 3.91
C ILE A 109 1.79 4.60 4.63
N ILE A 110 2.29 5.58 3.86
CA ILE A 110 2.90 6.82 4.39
C ILE A 110 2.29 8.06 3.73
N PRO A 111 1.80 9.06 4.48
CA PRO A 111 1.60 9.02 5.92
C PRO A 111 0.55 7.97 6.31
N LYS A 112 0.46 7.60 7.59
CA LYS A 112 -0.63 6.71 8.01
C LYS A 112 -1.97 7.43 7.82
N PRO A 113 -2.98 6.83 7.15
CA PRO A 113 -4.32 7.38 7.12
C PRO A 113 -4.87 7.47 8.55
N LYS A 114 -5.46 8.60 8.91
CA LYS A 114 -6.04 8.82 10.24
C LYS A 114 -7.53 9.06 10.08
N SER A 115 -8.35 8.26 10.76
CA SER A 115 -9.71 8.68 11.09
C SER A 115 -9.61 9.90 12.00
N ILE A 116 -10.29 10.97 11.59
CA ILE A 116 -10.45 12.20 12.37
C ILE A 116 -11.37 11.90 13.55
#